data_AF-A0A5E6NEK9-F1
#
_entry.id   AF-A0A5E6NEK9-F1
#
_cell.length_a   1.000
_cell.length_b   1.000
_cell.length_c   1.000
_cell.angle_alpha   90.00
_cell.angle_beta   90.00
_cell.angle_gamma   90.00
#
_symmetry.space_group_name_H-M   'P 1'
#
loop_
_entity.id
_entity.type
_entity.pdbx_description
1 polymer ?
#
loop_
_entity_poly.entity_id
_entity_poly.type
_entity_poly.pdbx_seq_one_letter_code
_entity_poly.pdbx_strand_id
1 'polypeptide(L)'
;MGSKQSSIFKSSENEVTKIPRFFNLYQSGNYIVSKSAKEDANFSLAIEGYQQGYLLQCYDNGHMNKFDVSVLLSRKLDKKYQNGFNIKTNNKLPQLLLIKKDEIIGITFTENGERKFKAHLTEKLPTKDNLSIQGYKVIYNKIFTDVQYNLIPVSSYDDIKRVTLKSFGADGKKLDNKYYEKEWKILERLKTNSNQEN
;
A
#
# COMPACT_ATOMS: atom_id res chain seq x y z
N MET A 1 -67.82 5.50 -5.26
CA MET A 1 -66.87 5.04 -6.30
C MET A 1 -65.57 5.80 -6.11
N GLY A 2 -64.56 5.16 -5.52
CA GLY A 2 -63.27 5.77 -5.24
C GLY A 2 -62.19 4.71 -5.35
N SER A 3 -61.78 4.40 -6.58
CA SER A 3 -60.68 3.49 -6.88
C SER A 3 -59.36 4.23 -6.74
N LYS A 4 -58.71 4.11 -5.57
CA LYS A 4 -57.29 4.42 -5.42
C LYS A 4 -56.50 3.28 -6.07
N GLN A 5 -56.00 3.52 -7.28
CA GLN A 5 -55.05 2.65 -7.94
C GLN A 5 -53.72 2.71 -7.19
N SER A 6 -53.29 1.54 -6.73
CA SER A 6 -52.02 1.27 -6.05
C SER A 6 -50.86 1.51 -7.01
N SER A 7 -49.96 2.43 -6.67
CA SER A 7 -48.69 2.64 -7.38
C SER A 7 -47.71 1.52 -6.98
N ILE A 8 -47.68 0.44 -7.77
CA ILE A 8 -46.66 -0.59 -7.66
C ILE A 8 -45.44 -0.11 -8.44
N PHE A 9 -44.56 0.61 -7.76
CA PHE A 9 -43.15 0.67 -8.11
C PHE A 9 -42.36 0.09 -6.93
N LYS A 10 -42.19 -1.24 -6.94
CA LYS A 10 -41.13 -1.89 -6.19
C LYS A 10 -39.84 -1.66 -6.97
N SER A 11 -39.09 -0.61 -6.62
CA SER A 11 -37.66 -0.56 -6.93
C SER A 11 -36.96 -1.60 -6.08
N SER A 12 -36.80 -2.82 -6.62
CA SER A 12 -35.85 -3.78 -6.07
C SER A 12 -34.45 -3.35 -6.51
N GLU A 13 -33.88 -2.38 -5.80
CA GLU A 13 -32.42 -2.26 -5.73
C GLU A 13 -31.93 -3.48 -4.97
N ASN A 14 -31.59 -4.54 -5.71
CA ASN A 14 -30.71 -5.58 -5.20
C ASN A 14 -29.34 -4.94 -5.00
N GLU A 15 -29.16 -4.21 -3.88
CA GLU A 15 -27.83 -3.99 -3.35
C GLU A 15 -27.27 -5.36 -3.02
N VAL A 16 -26.47 -5.91 -3.94
CA VAL A 16 -25.60 -7.05 -3.65
C VAL A 16 -24.67 -6.55 -2.54
N THR A 17 -25.03 -6.87 -1.30
CA THR A 17 -24.22 -6.60 -0.12
C THR A 17 -22.89 -7.30 -0.33
N LYS A 18 -21.88 -6.54 -0.76
CA LYS A 18 -20.54 -7.07 -0.99
C LYS A 18 -20.04 -7.64 0.32
N ILE A 19 -19.83 -8.94 0.33
CA ILE A 19 -19.30 -9.63 1.51
C ILE A 19 -17.94 -9.02 1.82
N PRO A 20 -17.74 -8.45 3.03
CA PRO A 20 -16.45 -7.88 3.39
C PRO A 20 -15.37 -8.96 3.31
N ARG A 21 -14.19 -8.59 2.83
CA ARG A 21 -13.05 -9.49 2.69
C ARG A 21 -11.83 -8.88 3.32
N PHE A 22 -11.17 -9.68 4.15
CA PHE A 22 -9.95 -9.32 4.85
C PHE A 22 -8.82 -10.23 4.40
N PHE A 23 -7.65 -9.65 4.13
CA PHE A 23 -6.39 -10.36 3.97
C PHE A 23 -5.67 -10.38 5.32
N ASN A 24 -5.48 -11.59 5.85
CA ASN A 24 -4.85 -11.81 7.15
C ASN A 24 -3.51 -12.51 6.94
N LEU A 25 -2.42 -11.82 7.23
CA LEU A 25 -1.06 -12.29 7.04
C LEU A 25 -0.39 -12.54 8.38
N TYR A 26 0.22 -13.71 8.51
CA TYR A 26 0.96 -14.14 9.69
C TYR A 26 2.46 -14.05 9.44
N GLN A 27 3.24 -13.83 10.50
CA GLN A 27 4.71 -13.75 10.46
C GLN A 27 5.37 -15.03 9.96
N SER A 28 4.66 -16.16 10.05
CA SER A 28 5.07 -17.43 9.43
C SER A 28 5.05 -17.42 7.89
N GLY A 29 4.54 -16.36 7.26
CA GLY A 29 4.29 -16.30 5.82
C GLY A 29 3.01 -17.01 5.39
N ASN A 30 2.26 -17.60 6.32
CA ASN A 30 0.91 -18.08 6.03
C ASN A 30 -0.06 -16.90 5.90
N TYR A 31 -1.11 -17.05 5.10
CA TYR A 31 -2.20 -16.09 5.04
C TYR A 31 -3.56 -16.74 4.81
N ILE A 32 -4.62 -16.02 5.19
CA ILE A 32 -6.02 -16.42 5.02
C ILE A 32 -6.80 -15.20 4.51
N VAL A 33 -7.69 -15.43 3.54
CA VAL A 33 -8.72 -14.45 3.18
C VAL A 33 -10.02 -14.85 3.89
N SER A 34 -10.60 -13.96 4.69
CA SER A 34 -11.79 -14.25 5.52
C SER A 34 -12.79 -13.10 5.48
N LYS A 35 -13.99 -13.33 6.05
CA LYS A 35 -15.04 -12.29 6.13
C LYS A 35 -14.82 -11.26 7.24
N SER A 36 -13.91 -11.54 8.16
CA SER A 36 -13.55 -10.66 9.28
C SER A 36 -12.03 -10.58 9.40
N ALA A 37 -11.56 -9.53 10.06
CA ALA A 37 -10.20 -9.46 10.56
C ALA A 37 -9.89 -10.63 11.52
N LYS A 38 -8.62 -10.99 11.62
CA LYS A 38 -8.09 -11.97 12.57
C LYS A 38 -7.17 -11.27 13.56
N GLU A 39 -7.49 -11.36 14.84
CA GLU A 39 -6.73 -10.71 15.93
C GLU A 39 -5.32 -11.26 16.09
N ASP A 40 -5.12 -12.54 15.75
CA ASP A 40 -3.84 -13.23 15.81
C ASP A 40 -2.95 -13.01 14.57
N ALA A 41 -3.46 -12.31 13.56
CA ALA A 41 -2.68 -11.98 12.36
C ALA A 41 -1.78 -10.76 12.59
N ASN A 42 -0.57 -10.80 12.04
CA ASN A 42 0.36 -9.67 12.10
C ASN A 42 -0.10 -8.50 11.23
N PHE A 43 -0.80 -8.78 10.13
CA PHE A 43 -1.54 -7.81 9.36
C PHE A 43 -2.93 -8.33 9.06
N SER A 44 -3.93 -7.47 9.23
CA SER A 44 -5.30 -7.73 8.82
C SER A 44 -5.82 -6.51 8.07
N LEU A 45 -6.01 -6.65 6.76
CA LEU A 45 -6.38 -5.54 5.87
C LEU A 45 -7.72 -5.83 5.21
N ALA A 46 -8.66 -4.89 5.30
CA ALA A 46 -9.86 -4.92 4.47
C ALA A 46 -9.47 -4.70 3.00
N ILE A 47 -9.65 -5.72 2.16
CA ILE A 47 -9.31 -5.70 0.74
C ILE A 47 -10.53 -5.48 -0.17
N GLU A 48 -11.73 -5.43 0.42
CA GLU A 48 -12.94 -5.07 -0.29
C GLU A 48 -12.88 -3.59 -0.72
N GLY A 49 -13.27 -3.28 -1.96
CA GLY A 49 -13.14 -1.93 -2.54
C GLY A 49 -11.79 -1.65 -3.23
N TYR A 50 -10.88 -2.62 -3.24
CA TYR A 50 -9.60 -2.59 -3.94
C TYR A 50 -9.54 -3.60 -5.09
N GLN A 51 -10.67 -3.96 -5.69
CA GLN A 51 -10.77 -5.05 -6.67
C GLN A 51 -9.85 -4.86 -7.90
N GLN A 52 -9.60 -3.61 -8.28
CA GLN A 52 -8.70 -3.21 -9.36
C GLN A 52 -7.40 -2.58 -8.84
N GLY A 53 -7.19 -2.64 -7.52
CA GLY A 53 -6.06 -2.03 -6.85
C GLY A 53 -4.94 -3.03 -6.57
N TYR A 54 -3.95 -2.53 -5.82
CA TYR A 54 -2.73 -3.25 -5.51
C TYR A 54 -2.46 -3.31 -4.02
N LEU A 55 -1.88 -4.43 -3.59
CA LEU A 55 -1.21 -4.59 -2.31
C LEU A 55 0.28 -4.29 -2.53
N LEU A 56 0.82 -3.36 -1.75
CA LEU A 56 2.25 -3.11 -1.67
C LEU A 56 2.84 -3.80 -0.45
N GLN A 57 3.85 -4.64 -0.65
CA GLN A 57 4.66 -5.19 0.44
C GLN A 57 5.93 -4.35 0.54
N CYS A 58 6.10 -3.66 1.67
CA CYS A 58 7.18 -2.70 1.85
C CYS A 58 8.18 -3.24 2.87
N TYR A 59 9.32 -3.72 2.40
CA TYR A 59 10.33 -4.38 3.23
C TYR A 59 11.32 -3.37 3.83
N ASP A 60 11.80 -3.62 5.05
CA ASP A 60 12.79 -2.76 5.70
C ASP A 60 14.17 -2.80 5.01
N ASN A 61 14.42 -3.82 4.18
CA ASN A 61 15.65 -4.01 3.41
C ASN A 61 15.68 -3.26 2.06
N GLY A 62 14.82 -2.26 1.87
CA GLY A 62 14.79 -1.45 0.66
C GLY A 62 14.29 -2.20 -0.58
N HIS A 63 13.43 -3.20 -0.41
CA HIS A 63 12.68 -3.83 -1.51
C HIS A 63 11.18 -3.57 -1.36
N MET A 64 10.47 -3.60 -2.48
CA MET A 64 9.01 -3.52 -2.53
C MET A 64 8.41 -4.50 -3.54
N ASN A 65 7.25 -5.07 -3.21
CA ASN A 65 6.40 -5.78 -4.16
C ASN A 65 5.11 -5.00 -4.43
N LYS A 66 4.61 -5.11 -5.66
CA LYS A 66 3.26 -4.68 -6.05
C LYS A 66 2.49 -5.91 -6.53
N PHE A 67 1.34 -6.18 -5.93
CA PHE A 67 0.56 -7.40 -6.16
C PHE A 67 -0.91 -7.06 -6.42
N ASP A 68 -1.54 -7.72 -7.39
CA ASP A 68 -2.95 -7.50 -7.71
C ASP A 68 -3.88 -8.02 -6.60
N VAL A 69 -4.70 -7.12 -6.04
CA VAL A 69 -5.65 -7.51 -4.98
C VAL A 69 -6.72 -8.47 -5.52
N SER A 70 -7.05 -8.41 -6.80
CA SER A 70 -7.96 -9.35 -7.47
C SER A 70 -7.55 -10.82 -7.26
N VAL A 71 -6.24 -11.11 -7.20
CA VAL A 71 -5.71 -12.45 -6.95
C VAL A 71 -5.91 -12.88 -5.50
N LEU A 72 -5.92 -11.95 -4.53
CA LEU A 72 -6.33 -12.25 -3.16
C LEU A 72 -7.83 -12.51 -3.07
N LEU A 73 -8.64 -11.70 -3.77
CA LEU A 73 -10.09 -11.84 -3.80
C LEU A 73 -10.55 -13.13 -4.50
N SER A 74 -9.75 -13.73 -5.38
CA SER A 74 -10.07 -15.04 -5.97
C SER A 74 -9.81 -16.22 -5.03
N ARG A 75 -9.13 -16.01 -3.90
CA ARG A 75 -8.86 -17.07 -2.93
C ARG A 75 -10.15 -17.56 -2.26
N LYS A 76 -10.23 -18.88 -2.05
CA LYS A 76 -11.26 -19.49 -1.21
C LYS A 76 -11.17 -18.92 0.21
N LEU A 77 -12.32 -18.53 0.75
CA LEU A 77 -12.44 -18.02 2.11
C LEU A 77 -12.00 -19.06 3.12
N ASP A 78 -11.37 -18.60 4.19
CA ASP A 78 -10.93 -19.37 5.37
C ASP A 78 -9.95 -20.53 5.07
N LYS A 79 -9.52 -20.66 3.81
CA LYS A 79 -8.43 -21.56 3.42
C LYS A 79 -7.09 -20.93 3.79
N LYS A 80 -6.22 -21.73 4.40
CA LYS A 80 -4.82 -21.38 4.65
C LYS A 80 -3.99 -21.48 3.37
N TYR A 81 -3.26 -20.41 3.07
CA TYR A 81 -2.26 -20.35 2.02
C TYR A 81 -0.89 -20.07 2.62
N GLN A 82 0.16 -20.39 1.87
CA GLN A 82 1.56 -20.15 2.23
C GLN A 82 2.16 -19.06 1.33
N ASN A 83 3.41 -18.68 1.60
CA ASN A 83 4.18 -17.77 0.74
C ASN A 83 3.56 -16.36 0.63
N GLY A 84 2.94 -15.87 1.71
CA GLY A 84 2.33 -14.55 1.80
C GLY A 84 3.30 -13.37 1.82
N PHE A 85 4.60 -13.64 1.97
CA PHE A 85 5.71 -12.72 1.72
C PHE A 85 7.01 -13.52 1.55
N ASN A 86 8.10 -12.88 1.11
CA ASN A 86 9.40 -13.55 1.04
C ASN A 86 10.02 -13.71 2.44
N ILE A 87 9.90 -14.90 3.02
CA ILE A 87 10.45 -15.22 4.34
C ILE A 87 11.97 -15.40 4.34
N LYS A 88 12.57 -15.71 3.18
CA LYS A 88 14.01 -16.01 3.05
C LYS A 88 14.90 -14.78 3.16
N THR A 89 14.31 -13.59 3.08
CA THR A 89 15.07 -12.36 3.20
C THR A 89 15.57 -12.13 4.62
N ASN A 90 15.13 -12.89 5.64
CA ASN A 90 15.38 -12.59 7.08
C ASN A 90 14.90 -11.18 7.49
N ASN A 91 14.18 -10.51 6.60
CA ASN A 91 13.85 -9.10 6.69
C ASN A 91 12.41 -8.96 7.12
N LYS A 92 12.14 -7.95 7.95
CA LYS A 92 10.79 -7.73 8.43
C LYS A 92 10.00 -7.13 7.27
N LEU A 93 8.74 -7.54 7.16
CA LEU A 93 7.76 -6.82 6.38
C LEU A 93 7.12 -5.83 7.37
N PRO A 94 7.68 -4.63 7.59
CA PRO A 94 7.14 -3.70 8.58
C PRO A 94 5.76 -3.17 8.17
N GLN A 95 5.45 -3.15 6.88
CA GLN A 95 4.30 -2.43 6.38
C GLN A 95 3.72 -3.08 5.13
N LEU A 96 2.38 -3.13 5.12
CA LEU A 96 1.56 -3.39 3.95
C LEU A 96 0.73 -2.15 3.65
N LEU A 97 0.59 -1.81 2.38
CA LEU A 97 -0.22 -0.69 1.94
C LEU A 97 -1.20 -1.14 0.85
N LEU A 98 -2.43 -0.65 0.90
CA LEU A 98 -3.42 -0.87 -0.16
C LEU A 98 -3.58 0.42 -0.97
N ILE A 99 -3.56 0.31 -2.28
CA ILE A 99 -3.79 1.42 -3.21
C ILE A 99 -4.87 1.04 -4.21
N LYS A 100 -5.84 1.93 -4.46
CA LYS A 100 -6.94 1.68 -5.42
C LYS A 100 -6.49 1.80 -6.87
N LYS A 101 -5.45 2.59 -7.10
CA LYS A 101 -4.79 2.87 -8.38
C LYS A 101 -3.33 3.20 -8.10
N ASP A 102 -2.52 3.38 -9.12
CA ASP A 102 -1.15 3.84 -8.90
C ASP A 102 -1.14 5.25 -8.27
N GLU A 103 -0.29 5.40 -7.25
CA GLU A 103 -0.11 6.62 -6.44
C GLU A 103 1.38 6.98 -6.39
N ILE A 104 1.77 7.92 -5.52
CA ILE A 104 3.18 8.18 -5.21
C ILE A 104 3.54 7.44 -3.91
N ILE A 105 4.66 6.72 -3.93
CA ILE A 105 5.27 6.17 -2.73
C ILE A 105 6.46 7.03 -2.31
N GLY A 106 6.38 7.59 -1.10
CA GLY A 106 7.49 8.27 -0.42
C GLY A 106 8.26 7.29 0.46
N ILE A 107 9.59 7.32 0.36
CA ILE A 107 10.51 6.45 1.09
C ILE A 107 11.45 7.35 1.89
N THR A 108 11.39 7.25 3.21
CA THR A 108 12.35 7.89 4.13
C THR A 108 13.28 6.82 4.68
N PHE A 109 14.58 7.11 4.78
CA PHE A 109 15.58 6.19 5.31
C PHE A 109 16.77 6.97 5.86
N THR A 110 17.53 6.34 6.75
CA THR A 110 18.81 6.87 7.22
C THR A 110 19.93 6.23 6.41
N GLU A 111 20.82 7.03 5.82
CA GLU A 111 22.02 6.54 5.14
C GLU A 111 23.24 7.27 5.71
N ASN A 112 24.23 6.52 6.23
CA ASN A 112 25.43 7.08 6.85
C ASN A 112 25.15 8.16 7.91
N GLY A 113 24.10 7.96 8.72
CA GLY A 113 23.66 8.91 9.75
C GLY A 113 22.79 10.06 9.24
N GLU A 114 22.58 10.19 7.92
CA GLU A 114 21.78 11.25 7.33
C GLU A 114 20.38 10.77 6.95
N ARG A 115 19.35 11.50 7.39
CA ARG A 115 17.96 11.22 7.02
C ARG A 115 17.68 11.73 5.60
N LYS A 116 17.30 10.81 4.71
CA LYS A 116 17.00 11.07 3.30
C LYS A 116 15.58 10.71 2.94
N PHE A 117 15.07 11.34 1.89
CA PHE A 117 13.77 11.09 1.30
C PHE A 117 13.87 10.96 -0.21
N LYS A 118 13.10 10.02 -0.78
CA LYS A 118 12.78 10.00 -2.21
C LYS A 118 11.37 9.52 -2.43
N ALA A 119 10.74 10.01 -3.48
CA ALA A 119 9.42 9.57 -3.91
C ALA A 119 9.47 8.96 -5.31
N HIS A 120 8.54 8.05 -5.60
CA HIS A 120 8.38 7.44 -6.91
C HIS A 120 6.90 7.17 -7.20
N LEU A 121 6.52 7.20 -8.48
CA LEU A 121 5.21 6.72 -8.91
C LEU A 121 5.19 5.18 -8.80
N THR A 122 4.16 4.61 -8.18
CA THR A 122 4.01 3.16 -8.03
C THR A 122 3.77 2.44 -9.35
N GLU A 123 3.37 3.18 -10.40
CA GLU A 123 3.26 2.68 -11.78
C GLU A 123 4.56 2.02 -12.26
N LYS A 124 5.71 2.49 -11.74
CA LYS A 124 7.04 2.00 -12.10
C LYS A 124 7.42 0.71 -11.38
N LEU A 125 6.67 0.30 -10.37
CA LEU A 125 6.85 -1.01 -9.75
C LEU A 125 6.20 -2.06 -10.66
N PRO A 126 6.94 -3.13 -11.04
CA PRO A 126 6.34 -4.23 -11.76
C PRO A 126 5.28 -4.91 -10.88
N THR A 127 4.11 -5.18 -11.44
CA THR A 127 3.11 -6.03 -10.81
C THR A 127 3.54 -7.49 -10.88
N LYS A 128 3.24 -8.26 -9.84
CA LYS A 128 3.76 -9.61 -9.62
C LYS A 128 2.65 -10.55 -9.23
N ASP A 129 2.74 -11.79 -9.70
CA ASP A 129 1.70 -12.82 -9.49
C ASP A 129 1.96 -13.67 -8.23
N ASN A 130 3.08 -13.45 -7.55
CA ASN A 130 3.46 -14.19 -6.35
C ASN A 130 3.96 -13.23 -5.25
N LEU A 131 3.39 -13.39 -4.05
CA LEU A 131 3.71 -12.61 -2.85
C LEU A 131 5.10 -12.94 -2.27
N SER A 132 5.70 -14.09 -2.56
CA SER A 132 6.96 -14.52 -1.91
C SER A 132 8.24 -14.19 -2.67
N ILE A 133 8.18 -13.35 -3.68
CA ILE A 133 9.37 -12.91 -4.42
C ILE A 133 10.17 -11.88 -3.62
N GLN A 134 11.47 -11.77 -3.88
CA GLN A 134 12.36 -10.79 -3.23
C GLN A 134 11.88 -9.34 -3.36
N GLY A 135 11.24 -9.05 -4.49
CA GLY A 135 10.73 -7.74 -4.83
C GLY A 135 11.73 -6.84 -5.51
N TYR A 136 11.20 -5.70 -5.95
CA TYR A 136 11.93 -4.72 -6.71
C TYR A 136 12.77 -3.88 -5.75
N LYS A 137 14.07 -3.77 -6.02
CA LYS A 137 14.97 -2.98 -5.19
C LYS A 137 14.65 -1.49 -5.35
N VAL A 138 14.31 -0.83 -4.25
CA VAL A 138 13.93 0.58 -4.19
C VAL A 138 14.96 1.45 -3.46
N ILE A 139 15.83 0.87 -2.63
CA ILE A 139 17.02 1.55 -2.06
C ILE A 139 18.25 0.75 -2.49
N TYR A 140 19.18 1.39 -3.20
CA TYR A 140 20.34 0.70 -3.78
C TYR A 140 21.60 0.76 -2.92
N ASN A 141 21.66 1.76 -2.04
CA ASN A 141 22.73 2.02 -1.09
C ASN A 141 22.92 0.80 -0.17
N LYS A 142 24.15 0.52 0.24
CA LYS A 142 24.46 -0.73 0.99
C LYS A 142 24.26 -0.58 2.50
N ILE A 143 24.42 0.63 3.04
CA ILE A 143 24.38 0.91 4.48
C ILE A 143 23.26 1.91 4.72
N PHE A 144 22.07 1.39 5.06
CA PHE A 144 20.92 2.21 5.42
C PHE A 144 20.10 1.53 6.53
N THR A 145 19.36 2.34 7.27
CA THR A 145 18.48 1.92 8.36
C THR A 145 17.18 2.74 8.36
N ASP A 146 16.26 2.42 9.27
CA ASP A 146 15.06 3.23 9.58
C ASP A 146 14.17 3.53 8.36
N VAL A 147 13.97 2.52 7.52
CA VAL A 147 13.15 2.66 6.32
C VAL A 147 11.67 2.81 6.67
N GLN A 148 11.05 3.86 6.16
CA GLN A 148 9.63 4.20 6.36
C GLN A 148 8.98 4.51 5.02
N TYR A 149 7.77 4.00 4.82
CA TYR A 149 7.01 4.19 3.59
C TYR A 149 5.74 4.98 3.86
N ASN A 150 5.41 5.90 2.95
CA ASN A 150 4.22 6.74 3.05
C ASN A 150 3.56 6.84 1.68
N LEU A 151 2.25 6.64 1.62
CA LEU A 151 1.47 6.94 0.42
C LEU A 151 1.25 8.45 0.31
N ILE A 152 1.43 8.96 -0.89
CA ILE A 152 1.21 10.36 -1.25
C ILE A 152 0.25 10.37 -2.42
N PRO A 153 -0.84 11.16 -2.38
CA PRO A 153 -1.75 11.28 -3.49
C PRO A 153 -1.03 11.73 -4.76
N VAL A 154 -1.33 11.08 -5.89
CA VAL A 154 -0.75 11.44 -7.18
C VAL A 154 -1.07 12.89 -7.59
N SER A 155 -2.15 13.47 -7.05
CA SER A 155 -2.49 14.89 -7.25
C SER A 155 -1.43 15.85 -6.72
N SER A 156 -0.59 15.43 -5.77
CA SER A 156 0.53 16.23 -5.25
C SER A 156 1.79 16.12 -6.10
N TYR A 157 1.77 15.41 -7.24
CA TYR A 157 2.96 15.15 -8.05
C TYR A 157 3.74 16.41 -8.39
N ASP A 158 3.07 17.45 -8.92
CA ASP A 158 3.74 18.68 -9.34
C ASP A 158 4.32 19.45 -8.15
N ASP A 159 3.63 19.41 -7.01
CA ASP A 159 4.06 20.04 -5.76
C ASP A 159 5.35 19.42 -5.20
N ILE A 160 5.56 18.11 -5.39
CA ILE A 160 6.72 17.36 -4.89
C ILE A 160 7.63 16.81 -5.99
N LYS A 161 7.51 17.34 -7.21
CA LYS A 161 8.15 16.78 -8.40
C LYS A 161 9.67 16.68 -8.29
N ARG A 162 10.31 17.65 -7.62
CA ARG A 162 11.78 17.70 -7.48
C ARG A 162 12.34 16.60 -6.59
N VAL A 163 11.51 16.02 -5.71
CA VAL A 163 11.86 14.88 -4.86
C VAL A 163 11.24 13.57 -5.33
N THR A 164 10.43 13.62 -6.40
CA THR A 164 9.84 12.45 -7.07
C THR A 164 10.73 12.01 -8.22
N LEU A 165 11.56 11.01 -7.96
CA LEU A 165 12.66 10.63 -8.84
C LEU A 165 12.21 9.68 -9.94
N LYS A 166 12.81 9.83 -11.13
CA LYS A 166 12.44 9.02 -12.30
C LYS A 166 12.81 7.54 -12.14
N SER A 167 13.93 7.24 -11.48
CA SER A 167 14.44 5.88 -11.28
C SER A 167 14.60 5.59 -9.79
N PHE A 168 14.21 4.39 -9.35
CA PHE A 168 14.44 3.90 -8.00
C PHE A 168 15.91 3.78 -7.61
N GLY A 169 16.81 3.68 -8.60
CA GLY A 169 18.25 3.72 -8.39
C GLY A 169 18.81 5.08 -7.99
N ALA A 170 18.03 6.16 -8.13
CA ALA A 170 18.48 7.49 -7.78
C ALA A 170 18.55 7.69 -6.25
N ASP A 171 19.53 8.46 -5.82
CA ASP A 171 19.73 8.79 -4.41
C ASP A 171 18.66 9.74 -3.87
N GLY A 172 18.29 9.51 -2.61
CA GLY A 172 17.39 10.39 -1.88
C GLY A 172 17.99 11.76 -1.59
N LYS A 173 17.12 12.74 -1.35
CA LYS A 173 17.49 14.09 -0.93
C LYS A 173 17.50 14.16 0.58
N LYS A 174 18.49 14.83 1.16
CA LYS A 174 18.55 15.04 2.62
C LYS A 174 17.35 15.88 3.07
N LEU A 175 16.72 15.49 4.17
CA LEU A 175 15.52 16.16 4.68
C LEU A 175 15.81 17.56 5.26
N ASP A 176 17.05 17.84 5.66
CA ASP A 176 17.50 19.15 6.14
C ASP A 176 17.94 20.10 5.00
N ASN A 177 17.92 19.64 3.75
CA ASN A 177 18.34 20.45 2.61
C ASN A 177 17.29 21.52 2.27
N LYS A 178 17.60 22.78 2.58
CA LYS A 178 16.76 23.96 2.32
C LYS A 178 16.38 24.16 0.85
N TYR A 179 17.12 23.60 -0.10
CA TYR A 179 16.76 23.68 -1.52
C TYR A 179 15.38 23.07 -1.84
N TYR A 180 14.94 22.09 -1.03
CA TYR A 180 13.66 21.40 -1.16
C TYR A 180 12.65 21.80 -0.07
N GLU A 181 12.85 22.96 0.58
CA GLU A 181 12.00 23.41 1.70
C GLU A 181 10.51 23.48 1.35
N LYS A 182 10.18 23.86 0.11
CA LYS A 182 8.79 23.90 -0.38
C LYS A 182 8.15 22.51 -0.34
N GLU A 183 8.84 21.50 -0.88
CA GLU A 183 8.40 20.12 -0.90
C GLU A 183 8.28 19.53 0.51
N TRP A 184 9.24 19.83 1.39
CA TRP A 184 9.19 19.38 2.78
C TRP A 184 7.96 19.89 3.51
N LYS A 185 7.65 21.19 3.35
CA LYS A 185 6.42 21.79 3.91
C LYS A 185 5.15 21.15 3.38
N ILE A 186 5.10 20.79 2.10
CA ILE A 186 3.96 20.09 1.50
C ILE A 186 3.81 18.70 2.11
N LEU A 187 4.91 17.93 2.18
CA LEU A 187 4.91 16.58 2.73
C LEU A 187 4.54 16.54 4.22
N GLU A 188 4.96 17.54 5.01
CA GLU A 188 4.55 17.69 6.41
C GLU A 188 3.05 17.92 6.56
N ARG A 189 2.47 18.81 5.75
CA ARG A 189 1.01 19.07 5.76
C ARG A 189 0.21 17.82 5.43
N LEU A 190 0.66 17.05 4.43
CA LEU A 190 0.00 15.80 4.03
C LEU A 190 -0.01 14.78 5.18
N LYS A 191 1.11 14.62 5.90
CA LYS A 191 1.19 13.72 7.06
C LYS A 191 0.22 14.10 8.18
N THR A 192 0.08 15.39 8.47
CA THR A 192 -0.83 15.87 9.52
C THR A 192 -2.28 15.55 9.19
N ASN A 193 -2.67 15.68 7.92
CA ASN A 193 -4.03 15.40 7.48
C ASN A 193 -4.38 13.90 7.52
N SER A 194 -3.43 13.02 7.16
CA SER A 194 -3.63 11.56 7.25
C SER A 194 -3.87 11.03 8.67
N ASN A 195 -3.37 11.74 9.69
CA ASN A 195 -3.55 11.36 11.09
C ASN A 195 -4.87 11.86 11.69
N GLN A 196 -5.63 12.71 10.98
CA GLN A 196 -6.94 13.19 11.42
C GLN A 196 -8.10 12.36 10.85
N GLU A 197 -7.83 11.47 9.89
CA GLU A 197 -8.82 10.63 9.21
C GLU A 197 -8.80 9.14 9.65
N ASN A 198 -7.98 8.79 10.66
CA ASN A 198 -7.93 7.44 11.26
C ASN A 198 -8.50 7.42 12.68
#